data_AF-A0A833LS21-F1
#
_entry.id   AF-A0A833LS21-F1
#
_cell.length_a   1.000
_cell.length_b   1.000
_cell.length_c   1.000
_cell.angle_alpha   90.00
_cell.angle_beta   90.00
_cell.angle_gamma   90.00
#
_symmetry.space_group_name_H-M   'P 1'
#
loop_
_entity.id
_entity.type
_entity.pdbx_description
1 polymer ?
#
loop_
_entity_poly.entity_id
_entity_poly.type
_entity_poly.pdbx_seq_one_letter_code
_entity_poly.pdbx_strand_id
1 'polypeptide(L)'
;GFDVADRHIVDQVAAGDLVVTADIPLASLVIERGAHALNPRGELYTTATIQERLSMRNFMEELRSAGIETGGPSSFSQADRQAFGNQLDRFLARIPKETT
;
A
#
# COMPACT_ATOMS: atom_id res chain seq x y z
N GLY A 1 -12.48 12.05 10.98
CA GLY A 1 -12.77 10.93 10.07
C GLY A 1 -11.47 10.39 9.51
N PHE A 2 -11.52 9.26 8.80
CA PHE A 2 -10.37 8.67 8.11
C PHE A 2 -9.61 9.70 7.25
N ASP A 3 -10.34 10.57 6.57
CA ASP A 3 -9.79 11.64 5.73
C ASP A 3 -8.86 12.61 6.45
N VAL A 4 -9.01 12.80 7.77
CA VAL A 4 -8.15 13.72 8.54
C VAL A 4 -6.77 13.11 8.79
N ALA A 5 -6.73 11.79 9.07
CA ALA A 5 -5.48 11.09 9.28
C ALA A 5 -4.70 10.98 7.97
N ASP A 6 -5.39 10.59 6.88
CA ASP A 6 -4.78 10.47 5.56
C ASP A 6 -4.19 11.80 5.10
N ARG A 7 -4.96 12.89 5.26
CA ARG A 7 -4.49 14.23 4.94
C ARG A 7 -3.27 14.63 5.76
N HIS A 8 -3.28 14.35 7.06
CA HIS A 8 -2.16 14.66 7.93
C HIS A 8 -0.88 13.89 7.55
N ILE A 9 -1.01 12.62 7.16
CA ILE A 9 0.10 11.80 6.68
C ILE A 9 0.65 12.39 5.38
N VAL A 10 -0.22 12.68 4.41
CA VAL A 10 0.16 13.23 3.10
C VAL A 10 0.80 14.62 3.22
N ASP A 11 0.38 15.41 4.20
CA ASP A 11 0.95 16.74 4.45
C ASP A 11 2.34 16.68 5.12
N GLN A 12 2.65 15.61 5.86
CA GLN A 12 3.96 15.42 6.49
C GLN A 12 4.96 14.65 5.64
N VAL A 13 4.49 13.83 4.69
CA VAL A 13 5.35 12.98 3.89
C VAL A 13 6.27 13.81 2.99
N ALA A 14 7.55 13.49 3.01
CA ALA A 14 8.55 14.01 2.09
C ALA A 14 8.96 12.96 1.06
N ALA A 15 9.52 13.42 -0.07
CA ALA A 15 10.03 12.51 -1.09
C ALA A 15 11.10 11.58 -0.51
N GLY A 16 10.99 10.29 -0.82
CA GLY A 16 11.87 9.23 -0.28
C GLY A 16 11.40 8.60 1.04
N ASP A 17 10.43 9.18 1.74
CA ASP A 17 9.85 8.57 2.95
C ASP A 17 9.13 7.26 2.62
N LEU A 18 8.91 6.43 3.65
CA LEU A 18 8.15 5.19 3.56
C LEU A 18 6.89 5.26 4.42
N VAL A 19 5.72 5.05 3.82
CA VAL A 19 4.43 4.89 4.50
C VAL A 19 3.97 3.44 4.38
N VAL A 20 3.59 2.84 5.51
CA VAL A 20 2.98 1.50 5.51
C VAL A 20 1.46 1.63 5.56
N THR A 21 0.75 1.17 4.54
CA THR A 21 -0.71 1.27 4.47
C THR A 21 -1.35 0.18 3.61
N ALA A 22 -2.54 -0.28 3.99
CA ALA A 22 -3.38 -1.13 3.12
C ALA A 22 -4.40 -0.32 2.31
N ASP A 23 -4.50 0.99 2.58
CA ASP A 23 -5.40 1.91 1.92
C ASP A 23 -4.82 2.36 0.56
N ILE A 24 -5.52 2.03 -0.52
CA ILE A 24 -5.09 2.32 -1.88
C ILE A 24 -5.18 3.82 -2.20
N PRO A 25 -6.30 4.53 -1.90
CA PRO A 25 -6.35 5.99 -1.96
C PRO A 25 -5.17 6.69 -1.26
N LEU A 26 -4.86 6.33 -0.01
CA LEU A 26 -3.71 6.93 0.70
C LEU A 26 -2.39 6.60 0.00
N ALA A 27 -2.19 5.34 -0.40
CA ALA A 27 -0.97 4.94 -1.12
C ALA A 27 -0.75 5.72 -2.42
N SER A 28 -1.82 6.05 -3.15
CA SER A 28 -1.74 6.88 -4.36
C SER A 28 -1.19 8.26 -4.04
N LEU A 29 -1.75 8.93 -3.02
CA LEU A 29 -1.32 10.25 -2.59
C LEU A 29 0.13 10.27 -2.10
N VAL A 30 0.57 9.22 -1.39
CA VAL A 30 1.96 9.07 -0.95
C VAL A 30 2.91 8.97 -2.16
N ILE A 31 2.56 8.16 -3.17
CA ILE A 31 3.39 8.02 -4.38
C ILE A 31 3.43 9.33 -5.17
N GLU A 32 2.32 10.06 -5.26
CA GLU A 32 2.27 11.39 -5.91
C GLU A 32 3.21 12.41 -5.24
N ARG A 33 3.48 12.27 -3.94
CA ARG A 33 4.46 13.09 -3.19
C ARG A 33 5.92 12.65 -3.42
N GLY A 34 6.17 11.61 -4.21
CA GLY A 34 7.50 11.05 -4.42
C GLY A 34 8.01 10.18 -3.25
N ALA A 35 7.12 9.80 -2.35
CA ALA A 35 7.39 8.85 -1.28
C ALA A 35 7.05 7.41 -1.71
N HIS A 36 7.35 6.45 -0.85
CA HIS A 36 7.11 5.03 -1.06
C HIS A 36 5.96 4.56 -0.18
N ALA A 37 5.10 3.71 -0.72
CA ALA A 37 4.02 3.09 0.03
C ALA A 37 4.16 1.57 0.04
N LEU A 38 4.11 0.94 1.22
CA LEU A 38 4.25 -0.50 1.43
C LEU A 38 2.97 -1.08 2.02
N ASN A 39 2.43 -2.10 1.36
CA ASN A 39 1.34 -2.89 1.91
C ASN A 39 1.86 -3.74 3.09
N PRO A 40 1.11 -3.86 4.20
CA PRO A 40 1.43 -4.77 5.31
C PRO A 40 1.63 -6.25 4.92
N ARG A 41 1.22 -6.64 3.71
CA ARG A 41 1.44 -7.97 3.11
C ARG A 41 2.72 -8.08 2.28
N GLY A 42 3.55 -7.04 2.25
CA GLY A 42 4.87 -7.05 1.63
C GLY A 42 4.96 -6.64 0.18
N GLU A 43 3.89 -6.06 -0.38
CA GLU A 43 3.92 -5.47 -1.71
C GLU A 43 4.24 -3.97 -1.64
N LEU A 44 5.29 -3.51 -2.32
CA LEU A 44 5.47 -2.07 -2.57
C LEU A 44 4.48 -1.63 -3.64
N TYR A 45 3.75 -0.56 -3.35
CA TYR A 45 2.89 0.05 -4.33
C TYR A 45 3.70 0.80 -5.39
N THR A 46 3.15 0.76 -6.59
CA THR A 46 3.56 1.56 -7.75
C THR A 46 2.29 2.12 -8.39
N THR A 47 2.42 3.11 -9.26
CA THR A 47 1.26 3.61 -10.01
C THR A 47 0.54 2.48 -10.74
N ALA A 48 1.28 1.53 -11.33
CA ALA A 48 0.70 0.39 -12.03
C ALA A 48 -0.08 -0.55 -11.09
N THR A 49 0.51 -0.95 -9.96
CA THR A 49 -0.14 -1.88 -9.02
C THR A 49 -1.34 -1.26 -8.31
N ILE A 50 -1.32 0.06 -8.08
CA ILE A 50 -2.49 0.81 -7.59
C ILE A 50 -3.65 0.73 -8.57
N GLN A 51 -3.41 1.00 -9.86
CA GLN A 51 -4.46 0.94 -10.88
C GLN A 51 -5.03 -0.47 -11.04
N GLU A 52 -4.19 -1.49 -11.02
CA GLU A 52 -4.60 -2.89 -11.06
C GLU A 52 -5.50 -3.24 -9.86
N ARG A 53 -5.10 -2.87 -8.64
CA ARG A 53 -5.87 -3.15 -7.44
C ARG A 53 -7.21 -2.40 -7.38
N LEU A 54 -7.26 -1.14 -7.83
CA LEU A 54 -8.51 -0.40 -7.97
C LEU A 54 -9.44 -1.08 -8.98
N SER A 55 -8.91 -1.50 -10.12
CA SER A 55 -9.68 -2.19 -11.16
C SER A 55 -10.26 -3.51 -10.65
N MET A 56 -9.44 -4.32 -9.97
CA MET A 56 -9.89 -5.58 -9.38
C MET A 56 -10.95 -5.35 -8.29
N ARG A 57 -10.79 -4.32 -7.45
CA ARG A 57 -11.78 -3.98 -6.43
C ARG A 57 -13.13 -3.63 -7.05
N ASN A 58 -13.13 -2.77 -8.07
CA ASN A 58 -14.34 -2.35 -8.76
C ASN A 58 -15.01 -3.56 -9.45
N PHE A 59 -14.22 -4.41 -10.11
CA PHE A 59 -14.73 -5.64 -10.73
C PHE A 59 -15.39 -6.59 -9.72
N MET A 60 -14.75 -6.83 -8.57
CA MET A 60 -15.32 -7.68 -7.51
C MET A 60 -16.58 -7.06 -6.88
N GLU A 61 -16.68 -5.73 -6.87
CA GLU A 61 -17.88 -5.02 -6.44
C GLU A 61 -19.03 -5.16 -7.45
N GLU A 62 -18.74 -5.08 -8.75
CA GLU A 62 -19.70 -5.37 -9.81
C GLU A 62 -20.25 -6.80 -9.71
N LEU A 63 -19.39 -7.81 -9.50
CA LEU A 63 -19.83 -9.20 -9.31
C LEU A 63 -20.75 -9.35 -8.10
N ARG A 64 -20.40 -8.74 -6.97
CA ARG A 64 -21.26 -8.71 -5.77
C ARG A 64 -22.61 -8.04 -6.06
N SER A 65 -22.61 -6.92 -6.78
CA SER A 65 -23.84 -6.22 -7.15
C SER A 65 -24.76 -7.05 -8.07
N ALA A 66 -24.15 -7.93 -8.88
CA ALA A 66 -24.85 -8.89 -9.73
C ALA A 66 -25.33 -10.16 -9.00
N GLY A 67 -25.16 -10.22 -7.66
CA GLY A 67 -25.57 -11.35 -6.84
C GLY A 67 -24.61 -12.53 -6.85
N ILE A 68 -23.40 -12.38 -7.40
CA ILE A 68 -22.35 -13.40 -7.35
C ILE A 68 -21.64 -13.27 -6.01
N GLU A 69 -21.71 -14.32 -5.19
CA GLU A 69 -20.92 -14.39 -3.95
C GLU A 69 -19.44 -14.51 -4.29
N THR A 70 -18.73 -13.40 -4.13
CA THR A 70 -17.28 -13.40 -4.09
C THR A 70 -16.82 -13.53 -2.64
N GLY A 71 -15.86 -14.40 -2.36
CA GLY A 71 -15.21 -14.44 -1.05
C GLY A 71 -14.56 -13.10 -0.68
N GLY A 72 -14.39 -12.86 0.61
CA GLY A 72 -13.65 -11.70 1.11
C GLY A 72 -12.14 -11.80 0.82
N PRO A 73 -11.37 -10.72 1.07
CA PRO A 73 -9.92 -10.79 1.00
C PRO A 73 -9.40 -11.91 1.91
N SER A 74 -8.33 -12.57 1.46
CA SER A 74 -7.70 -13.65 2.22
C SER A 74 -7.31 -13.19 3.62
N SER A 75 -7.33 -14.11 4.59
CA SER A 75 -6.84 -13.82 5.94
C SER A 75 -5.35 -13.44 5.91
N PHE A 76 -4.92 -12.69 6.92
CA PHE A 76 -3.51 -12.36 7.07
C PHE A 76 -2.74 -13.59 7.56
N SER A 77 -1.67 -13.95 6.87
CA SER A 77 -0.92 -15.19 7.06
C SER A 77 0.49 -14.94 7.59
N GLN A 78 1.19 -16.01 8.00
CA GLN A 78 2.60 -15.94 8.34
C GLN A 78 3.46 -15.58 7.11
N ALA A 79 3.07 -16.04 5.93
CA ALA A 79 3.75 -15.70 4.68
C ALA A 79 3.67 -14.20 4.38
N ASP A 80 2.54 -13.55 4.65
CA ASP A 80 2.40 -12.08 4.50
C ASP A 80 3.38 -11.33 5.42
N ARG A 81 3.54 -11.79 6.67
CA ARG A 81 4.52 -11.19 7.62
C ARG A 81 5.94 -11.32 7.11
N GLN A 82 6.30 -12.48 6.57
CA GLN A 82 7.64 -12.72 6.04
C GLN A 82 7.88 -11.91 4.77
N ALA A 83 6.89 -11.81 3.88
CA ALA A 83 6.95 -10.98 2.69
C ALA A 83 7.15 -9.50 3.07
N PHE A 84 6.42 -9.00 4.07
CA PHE A 84 6.60 -7.66 4.60
C PHE A 84 8.01 -7.41 5.13
N GLY A 85 8.52 -8.28 6.00
CA GLY A 85 9.88 -8.16 6.53
C GLY A 85 10.93 -8.14 5.41
N ASN A 86 10.86 -9.09 4.47
CA ASN A 86 11.76 -9.15 3.32
C ASN A 86 11.71 -7.87 2.46
N GLN A 87 10.51 -7.32 2.25
CA GLN A 87 10.35 -6.12 1.44
C GLN A 87 10.87 -4.87 2.14
N LEU A 88 10.62 -4.76 3.45
CA LEU A 88 11.14 -3.69 4.28
C LEU A 88 12.67 -3.72 4.34
N ASP A 89 13.27 -4.90 4.54
CA ASP A 89 14.72 -5.08 4.55
C ASP A 89 15.36 -4.65 3.24
N ARG A 90 14.78 -5.05 2.10
CA ARG A 90 15.22 -4.63 0.77
C ARG A 90 15.12 -3.12 0.57
N PHE A 91 14.08 -2.50 1.11
CA PHE A 91 13.90 -1.06 1.05
C PHE A 91 14.99 -0.34 1.85
N LEU A 92 15.17 -0.73 3.11
CA LEU A 92 16.16 -0.12 4.02
C LEU A 92 17.60 -0.33 3.52
N ALA A 93 17.92 -1.46 2.91
CA ALA A 93 19.24 -1.74 2.36
C ALA A 93 19.67 -0.78 1.23
N ARG A 94 18.72 -0.07 0.61
CA ARG A 94 18.98 0.93 -0.44
C ARG A 94 19.26 2.33 0.12
N ILE A 95 18.95 2.56 1.39
CA ILE A 95 19.18 3.84 2.05
C ILE A 95 20.67 3.90 2.42
N PRO A 96 21.44 4.87 1.89
CA PRO A 96 22.82 5.06 2.28
C PRO A 96 22.90 5.27 3.79
N LYS A 97 23.83 4.60 4.46
CA LYS A 97 24.12 4.93 5.86
C LYS A 97 24.64 6.36 5.90
N GLU A 98 24.04 7.22 6.72
CA GLU A 98 24.61 8.53 7.01
C GLU A 98 26.06 8.33 7.45
N THR A 99 26.98 8.89 6.66
CA THR A 99 28.40 8.84 6.99
C THR A 99 28.62 9.97 7.99
N THR A 100 28.76 9.59 9.27
CA THR A 100 29.15 10.51 10.35
C THR A 100 30.59 10.97 10.16
#